data_AF-A7ZE09-F1
#
_entry.id   AF-A7ZE09-F1
#
_cell.length_a   1.000
_cell.length_b   1.000
_cell.length_c   1.000
_cell.angle_alpha   90.00
_cell.angle_beta   90.00
_cell.angle_gamma   90.00
#
_symmetry.space_group_name_H-M   'P 1'
#
loop_
_entity.id
_entity.type
_entity.pdbx_description
1 polymer ?
#
loop_
_entity_poly.entity_id
_entity_poly.type
_entity_poly.pdbx_seq_one_letter_code
_entity_poly.pdbx_strand_id
1 'polypeptide(L)'
;MKNKISIFIAIFIIALFGLFFYSDNSYKLALEAKFYYESKEYEKSINLSQKALDLDAYNKMAATTLNQSKVAMKFSSYIKNGKEYLERIKKMSQSGVSKADKERIKMMCDVMIEDFENLRNSALLDNELKSEALKMKEAFEKLKNELF
;
A
#
# COMPACT_ATOMS: atom_id res chain seq x y z
N MET A 1 14.52 -41.03 -16.49
CA MET A 1 15.78 -40.26 -16.39
C MET A 1 15.61 -38.76 -16.66
N LYS A 2 14.83 -38.35 -17.69
CA LYS A 2 14.57 -36.92 -17.99
C LYS A 2 14.10 -36.10 -16.78
N ASN A 3 13.14 -36.60 -15.99
CA ASN A 3 12.64 -35.89 -14.80
C ASN A 3 13.70 -35.67 -13.70
N LYS A 4 14.67 -36.59 -13.53
CA LYS A 4 15.73 -36.45 -12.53
C LYS A 4 16.73 -35.35 -12.91
N ILE A 5 17.06 -35.27 -14.21
CA ILE A 5 17.90 -34.20 -14.76
C ILE A 5 17.19 -32.85 -14.65
N SER A 6 15.90 -32.78 -14.99
CA SER A 6 15.11 -31.56 -14.86
C SER A 6 15.01 -31.06 -13.41
N ILE A 7 14.82 -31.96 -12.44
CA ILE A 7 14.82 -31.60 -11.01
C ILE A 7 16.18 -31.09 -10.58
N PHE A 8 17.27 -31.75 -10.98
CA PHE A 8 18.62 -31.30 -10.66
C PHE A 8 18.91 -29.91 -11.24
N ILE A 9 18.53 -29.66 -12.49
CA ILE A 9 18.65 -28.35 -13.14
C ILE A 9 17.84 -27.29 -12.37
N ALA A 10 16.62 -27.60 -11.95
CA ALA A 10 15.79 -26.67 -11.18
C ALA A 10 16.45 -26.29 -9.84
N ILE A 11 16.96 -27.28 -9.09
CA ILE A 11 17.67 -27.05 -7.83
C ILE A 11 18.93 -26.20 -8.06
N PHE A 12 19.69 -26.50 -9.11
CA PHE A 12 20.89 -25.76 -9.46
C PHE A 12 20.57 -24.29 -9.78
N ILE A 13 19.51 -24.02 -10.54
CA ILE A 13 19.06 -22.65 -10.83
C ILE A 13 18.65 -21.92 -9.54
N ILE A 14 17.91 -22.58 -8.64
CA ILE A 14 17.53 -22.00 -7.34
C ILE A 14 18.78 -21.65 -6.51
N ALA A 15 19.78 -22.53 -6.49
CA ALA A 15 21.04 -22.29 -5.79
C ALA A 15 21.80 -21.08 -6.39
N LEU A 16 21.85 -20.95 -7.72
CA LEU A 16 22.46 -19.79 -8.37
C LEU A 16 21.75 -18.49 -8.02
N PHE A 17 20.41 -18.48 -8.00
CA PHE A 17 19.66 -17.30 -7.54
C PHE A 17 19.95 -16.98 -6.07
N GLY A 18 19.95 -17.99 -5.20
CA GLY A 18 20.30 -17.81 -3.79
C GLY A 18 21.68 -17.20 -3.60
N LEU A 19 22.68 -17.69 -4.35
CA LEU A 19 24.04 -17.14 -4.34
C LEU A 19 24.11 -15.70 -4.85
N PHE A 20 23.37 -15.38 -5.93
CA PHE A 20 23.30 -14.02 -6.46
C PHE A 20 22.77 -13.03 -5.41
N PHE A 21 21.59 -13.31 -4.83
CA PHE A 21 21.02 -12.43 -3.80
C PHE A 21 21.83 -12.41 -2.50
N TYR A 22 22.57 -13.48 -2.19
CA TYR A 22 23.44 -13.50 -1.01
C TYR A 22 24.71 -12.65 -1.19
N SER A 23 25.28 -12.63 -2.40
CA SER A 23 26.55 -11.97 -2.69
C SER A 23 26.41 -10.47 -3.00
N ASP A 24 25.28 -10.05 -3.58
CA ASP A 24 24.99 -8.65 -3.85
C ASP A 24 24.14 -8.04 -2.73
N ASN A 25 24.75 -7.18 -1.91
CA ASN A 25 24.08 -6.55 -0.78
C ASN A 25 22.90 -5.64 -1.19
N SER A 26 22.96 -4.99 -2.35
CA SER A 26 21.85 -4.17 -2.84
C SER A 26 20.66 -5.05 -3.19
N TYR A 27 20.88 -6.12 -3.96
CA TYR A 27 19.82 -7.07 -4.31
C TYR A 27 19.29 -7.85 -3.10
N LYS A 28 20.12 -8.16 -2.11
CA LYS A 28 19.68 -8.73 -0.84
C LYS A 28 18.67 -7.84 -0.13
N LEU A 29 19.00 -6.55 0.03
CA LEU A 29 18.12 -5.57 0.67
C LEU A 29 16.85 -5.32 -0.15
N ALA A 30 16.96 -5.28 -1.47
CA ALA A 30 15.80 -5.12 -2.36
C ALA A 30 14.83 -6.31 -2.25
N LEU A 31 15.36 -7.53 -2.12
CA LEU A 31 14.55 -8.74 -1.92
C LEU A 31 13.87 -8.73 -0.54
N GLU A 32 14.59 -8.36 0.52
CA GLU A 32 14.01 -8.20 1.86
C GLU A 32 12.91 -7.13 1.89
N ALA A 33 13.16 -5.98 1.24
CA ALA A 33 12.17 -4.93 1.08
C ALA A 33 10.90 -5.42 0.37
N LYS A 34 11.06 -6.30 -0.63
CA LYS A 34 9.93 -6.90 -1.36
C LYS A 34 9.10 -7.80 -0.44
N PHE A 35 9.73 -8.60 0.42
CA PHE A 35 9.00 -9.39 1.43
C PHE A 35 8.18 -8.53 2.39
N TYR A 36 8.75 -7.43 2.88
CA TYR A 36 8.00 -6.50 3.73
C TYR A 36 6.86 -5.80 3.00
N TYR A 37 7.02 -5.48 1.70
CA TYR A 37 5.91 -4.97 0.88
C TYR A 37 4.75 -5.97 0.81
N GLU A 38 5.03 -7.24 0.51
CA GLU A 38 3.99 -8.28 0.43
C GLU A 38 3.33 -8.54 1.81
N SER A 39 4.07 -8.30 2.89
CA SER A 39 3.57 -8.39 4.28
C SER A 39 2.85 -7.12 4.75
N LYS A 40 2.60 -6.16 3.84
CA LYS A 40 1.94 -4.87 4.11
C LYS A 40 2.70 -3.97 5.11
N GLU A 41 3.97 -4.25 5.37
CA GLU A 41 4.87 -3.46 6.20
C GLU A 41 5.59 -2.40 5.36
N TYR A 42 4.81 -1.47 4.78
CA TYR A 42 5.30 -0.55 3.75
C TYR A 42 6.43 0.36 4.20
N GLU A 43 6.44 0.81 5.46
CA GLU A 43 7.51 1.68 5.99
C GLU A 43 8.86 0.96 6.02
N LYS A 44 8.91 -0.27 6.52
CA LYS A 44 10.13 -1.10 6.49
C LYS A 44 10.58 -1.36 5.07
N SER A 45 9.64 -1.67 4.18
CA SER A 45 9.91 -1.86 2.75
C SER A 45 10.52 -0.62 2.09
N ILE A 46 10.00 0.58 2.39
CA ILE A 46 10.54 1.86 1.90
C ILE A 46 11.98 2.05 2.38
N ASN A 47 12.22 1.86 3.68
CA ASN A 47 13.54 2.07 4.28
C ASN A 47 14.60 1.11 3.70
N LEU A 48 14.26 -0.16 3.52
CA LEU A 48 15.18 -1.15 2.93
C LEU A 48 15.41 -0.90 1.44
N SER A 49 14.37 -0.53 0.69
CA SER A 49 14.52 -0.19 -0.73
C SER A 49 15.40 1.04 -0.93
N GLN A 50 15.29 2.05 -0.06
CA GLN A 50 16.16 3.22 -0.11
C GLN A 50 17.61 2.83 0.17
N LYS A 51 17.87 2.04 1.22
CA LYS A 51 19.21 1.52 1.51
C LYS A 51 19.81 0.72 0.35
N ALA A 52 18.99 -0.07 -0.35
CA ALA A 52 19.44 -0.80 -1.54
C ALA A 52 19.85 0.14 -2.68
N LEU A 53 19.09 1.21 -2.91
CA LEU A 53 19.42 2.23 -3.92
C LEU A 53 20.63 3.09 -3.54
N ASP A 54 20.88 3.28 -2.25
CA ASP A 54 22.08 3.97 -1.78
C ASP A 54 23.35 3.13 -2.07
N LEU A 55 23.23 1.80 -2.13
CA LEU A 55 24.31 0.89 -2.54
C LEU A 55 24.43 0.74 -4.06
N ASP A 56 23.30 0.70 -4.77
CA ASP A 56 23.24 0.65 -6.23
C ASP A 56 22.00 1.40 -6.73
N ALA A 57 22.22 2.61 -7.25
CA ALA A 57 21.17 3.48 -7.75
C ALA A 57 20.44 2.90 -8.99
N TYR A 58 21.03 1.92 -9.68
CA TYR A 58 20.45 1.26 -10.84
C TYR A 58 19.69 -0.03 -10.50
N ASN A 59 19.60 -0.40 -9.21
CA ASN A 59 18.84 -1.56 -8.78
C ASN A 59 17.34 -1.37 -9.07
N LYS A 60 16.89 -1.95 -10.18
CA LYS A 60 15.50 -1.86 -10.65
C LYS A 60 14.51 -2.50 -9.69
N MET A 61 14.90 -3.55 -8.97
CA MET A 61 14.05 -4.19 -7.97
C MET A 61 13.79 -3.21 -6.81
N ALA A 62 14.85 -2.60 -6.27
CA ALA A 62 14.72 -1.62 -5.19
C ALA A 62 13.90 -0.40 -5.63
N ALA A 63 14.17 0.16 -6.82
CA ALA A 63 13.42 1.30 -7.35
C ALA A 63 11.93 1.00 -7.52
N THR A 64 11.61 -0.20 -8.01
CA THR A 64 10.21 -0.64 -8.21
C THR A 64 9.52 -0.84 -6.88
N THR A 65 10.12 -1.59 -5.95
CA THR A 65 9.57 -1.85 -4.62
C THR A 65 9.38 -0.55 -3.84
N LEU A 66 10.35 0.38 -3.87
CA LEU A 66 10.23 1.69 -3.23
C LEU A 66 8.99 2.45 -3.71
N ASN A 67 8.80 2.51 -5.03
CA ASN A 67 7.66 3.20 -5.63
C ASN A 67 6.33 2.52 -5.30
N GLN A 68 6.28 1.18 -5.32
CA GLN A 68 5.11 0.41 -4.92
C GLN A 68 4.74 0.69 -3.45
N SER A 69 5.71 0.58 -2.54
CA SER A 69 5.50 0.77 -1.10
C SER A 69 5.08 2.19 -0.76
N LYS A 70 5.67 3.22 -1.39
CA LYS A 70 5.25 4.62 -1.21
C LYS A 70 3.80 4.85 -1.62
N VAL A 71 3.36 4.26 -2.73
CA VAL A 71 1.97 4.37 -3.19
C VAL A 71 1.06 3.58 -2.26
N ALA A 72 1.40 2.34 -1.92
CA ALA A 72 0.60 1.49 -1.04
C ALA A 72 0.42 2.10 0.36
N MET A 73 1.46 2.73 0.90
CA MET A 73 1.38 3.45 2.17
C MET A 73 0.34 4.58 2.13
N LYS A 74 0.30 5.39 1.05
CA LYS A 74 -0.70 6.46 0.90
C LYS A 74 -2.13 5.91 0.87
N PHE A 75 -2.36 4.84 0.11
CA PHE A 75 -3.67 4.18 0.06
C PHE A 75 -4.07 3.59 1.42
N SER A 76 -3.13 2.95 2.11
CA SER A 76 -3.37 2.41 3.46
C SER A 76 -3.71 3.51 4.47
N SER A 77 -2.99 4.64 4.44
CA SER A 77 -3.30 5.80 5.28
C SER A 77 -4.67 6.39 4.97
N TYR A 78 -5.03 6.54 3.69
CA TYR A 78 -6.35 7.01 3.27
C TYR A 78 -7.47 6.11 3.81
N ILE A 79 -7.36 4.79 3.64
CA ILE A 79 -8.34 3.82 4.15
C ILE A 79 -8.44 3.90 5.67
N LYS A 80 -7.31 4.00 6.37
CA LYS A 80 -7.27 4.13 7.83
C LYS A 80 -8.00 5.40 8.29
N ASN A 81 -7.69 6.54 7.69
CA ASN A 81 -8.33 7.82 8.02
C ASN A 81 -9.85 7.74 7.80
N GLY A 82 -10.28 7.14 6.69
CA GLY A 82 -11.70 6.91 6.40
C GLY A 82 -12.40 6.09 7.47
N LYS A 83 -11.79 4.98 7.91
CA LYS A 83 -12.33 4.15 9.02
C LYS A 83 -12.45 4.96 10.32
N GLU A 84 -11.43 5.75 10.65
CA GLU A 84 -11.47 6.60 11.85
C GLU A 84 -12.55 7.68 11.76
N TYR A 85 -12.76 8.28 10.60
CA TYR A 85 -13.83 9.25 10.38
C TYR A 85 -15.20 8.60 10.49
N LEU A 86 -15.43 7.44 9.89
CA LEU A 86 -16.70 6.71 10.02
C LEU A 86 -17.03 6.41 11.49
N GLU A 87 -16.05 5.98 12.28
CA GLU A 87 -16.24 5.75 13.72
C GLU A 87 -16.56 7.04 14.50
N ARG A 88 -15.94 8.17 14.14
CA ARG A 88 -16.29 9.48 14.74
C ARG A 88 -17.71 9.90 14.38
N ILE A 89 -18.10 9.73 13.11
CA ILE A 89 -19.45 10.05 12.62
C ILE A 89 -20.49 9.21 13.33
N LYS A 90 -20.24 7.90 13.47
CA LYS A 90 -21.10 6.99 14.22
C LYS A 90 -21.29 7.48 15.66
N LYS A 91 -20.22 7.86 16.36
CA LYS A 91 -20.32 8.42 17.72
C LYS A 91 -21.13 9.72 17.77
N MET A 92 -20.93 10.64 16.83
CA MET A 92 -21.72 11.89 16.74
C MET A 92 -23.21 11.62 16.49
N SER A 93 -23.55 10.53 15.80
CA SER A 93 -24.94 10.18 15.47
C SER A 93 -25.73 9.55 16.63
N GLN A 94 -25.08 9.04 17.67
CA GLN A 94 -25.74 8.26 18.73
C GLN A 94 -26.64 9.08 19.66
N SER A 95 -26.38 10.38 19.81
CA SER A 95 -27.09 11.26 20.76
C SER A 95 -27.96 12.31 20.06
N GLY A 96 -28.20 12.14 18.76
CA GLY A 96 -28.77 13.16 17.89
C GLY A 96 -27.68 14.09 17.32
N VAL A 97 -27.81 14.44 16.03
CA VAL A 97 -26.79 15.21 15.30
C VAL A 97 -27.07 16.70 15.42
N SER A 98 -26.22 17.44 16.14
CA SER A 98 -26.32 18.90 16.23
C SER A 98 -25.98 19.58 14.90
N LYS A 99 -26.31 20.87 14.74
CA LYS A 99 -25.88 21.64 13.55
C LYS A 99 -24.35 21.67 13.41
N ALA A 100 -23.62 21.78 14.52
CA ALA A 100 -22.16 21.74 14.51
C ALA A 100 -21.63 20.36 14.09
N ASP A 101 -22.28 19.28 14.52
CA ASP A 101 -21.90 17.93 14.11
C ASP A 101 -22.17 17.71 12.62
N LYS A 102 -23.29 18.24 12.09
CA LYS A 102 -23.56 18.24 10.65
C LYS A 102 -22.43 18.90 9.85
N GLU A 103 -21.99 20.10 10.24
CA GLU A 103 -20.88 20.76 9.55
C GLU A 103 -19.56 19.98 9.64
N ARG A 104 -19.26 19.37 10.79
CA ARG A 104 -18.08 18.50 10.94
C ARG A 104 -18.16 17.25 10.07
N ILE A 105 -19.32 16.60 10.01
CA ILE A 105 -19.55 15.42 9.15
C ILE A 105 -19.35 15.81 7.69
N LYS A 106 -19.94 16.94 7.25
CA LYS A 106 -19.76 17.44 5.89
C LYS A 106 -18.28 17.67 5.56
N MET A 107 -17.53 18.31 6.46
CA MET A 107 -16.09 18.54 6.29
C MET A 107 -15.31 17.22 6.18
N MET A 108 -15.63 16.22 7.01
CA MET A 108 -15.00 14.89 6.91
C MET A 108 -15.27 14.23 5.56
N CYS A 109 -16.51 14.32 5.04
CA CYS A 109 -16.84 13.82 3.71
C CYS A 109 -16.07 14.58 2.62
N ASP A 110 -16.04 15.91 2.69
CA ASP A 110 -15.33 16.76 1.72
C ASP A 110 -13.84 16.38 1.65
N VAL A 111 -13.17 16.25 2.81
CA VAL A 111 -11.77 15.82 2.91
C VAL A 111 -11.56 14.43 2.31
N MET A 112 -12.40 13.45 2.63
CA MET A 112 -12.23 12.08 2.12
C MET A 112 -12.41 11.99 0.61
N ILE A 113 -13.34 12.76 0.05
CA ILE A 113 -13.55 12.79 -1.40
C ILE A 113 -12.34 13.43 -2.09
N GLU A 114 -11.85 14.57 -1.57
CA GLU A 114 -10.70 15.28 -2.13
C GLU A 114 -9.39 14.48 -2.00
N ASP A 115 -9.13 13.87 -0.84
CA ASP A 115 -7.94 13.07 -0.60
C ASP A 115 -7.85 11.88 -1.56
N PHE A 116 -8.99 11.27 -1.93
CA PHE A 116 -9.02 10.18 -2.89
C PHE A 116 -8.59 10.65 -4.29
N GLU A 117 -9.07 11.80 -4.76
CA GLU A 117 -8.69 12.35 -6.08
C GLU A 117 -7.19 12.65 -6.15
N ASN A 118 -6.57 12.95 -5.00
CA ASN A 118 -5.13 13.17 -4.87
C ASN A 118 -4.31 11.86 -4.78
N LEU A 119 -4.95 10.68 -4.72
CA LEU A 119 -4.24 9.41 -4.74
C LEU A 119 -3.70 9.12 -6.14
N ARG A 120 -2.37 9.11 -6.28
CA ARG A 120 -1.73 8.74 -7.54
C ARG A 120 -2.02 7.27 -7.87
N ASN A 121 -2.82 7.04 -8.91
CA ASN A 121 -3.04 5.69 -9.43
C ASN A 121 -1.72 5.10 -9.96
N SER A 122 -1.48 3.82 -9.69
CA SER A 122 -0.30 3.08 -10.14
C SER A 122 -0.74 1.71 -10.64
N ALA A 123 -0.31 1.33 -11.84
CA ALA A 123 -0.54 -0.02 -12.37
C ALA A 123 0.05 -1.11 -11.46
N LEU A 124 1.09 -0.76 -10.69
CA LEU A 124 1.84 -1.66 -9.84
C LEU A 124 1.30 -1.80 -8.40
N LEU A 125 0.24 -1.07 -8.07
CA LEU A 125 -0.43 -1.14 -6.78
C LEU A 125 -1.44 -2.29 -6.75
N ASP A 126 -1.49 -2.97 -5.61
CA ASP A 126 -2.44 -4.04 -5.30
C ASP A 126 -3.90 -3.64 -5.57
N ASN A 127 -4.64 -4.55 -6.20
CA ASN A 127 -6.04 -4.34 -6.58
C ASN A 127 -6.95 -4.30 -5.35
N GLU A 128 -6.61 -5.01 -4.26
CA GLU A 128 -7.40 -4.95 -3.03
C GLU A 128 -7.37 -3.54 -2.44
N LEU A 129 -6.18 -2.94 -2.31
CA LEU A 129 -6.03 -1.55 -1.82
C LEU A 129 -6.79 -0.54 -2.68
N LYS A 130 -6.74 -0.69 -4.01
CA LYS A 130 -7.51 0.18 -4.92
C LYS A 130 -9.01 0.05 -4.70
N SER A 131 -9.49 -1.20 -4.63
CA SER A 131 -10.91 -1.47 -4.43
C SER A 131 -11.40 -0.98 -3.07
N GLU A 132 -10.63 -1.18 -2.01
CA GLU A 132 -11.00 -0.72 -0.66
C GLU A 132 -11.00 0.82 -0.57
N ALA A 133 -10.01 1.50 -1.16
CA ALA A 133 -10.00 2.96 -1.21
C ALA A 133 -11.19 3.52 -2.02
N LEU A 134 -11.54 2.89 -3.16
CA LEU A 134 -12.69 3.29 -3.95
C LEU A 134 -14.00 3.13 -3.16
N LYS A 135 -14.21 1.96 -2.52
CA LYS A 135 -15.38 1.72 -1.67
C LYS A 135 -15.48 2.73 -0.52
N MET A 136 -14.34 3.10 0.06
CA MET A 136 -14.30 4.13 1.10
C MET A 136 -14.77 5.48 0.55
N LYS A 137 -14.26 5.90 -0.61
CA LYS A 137 -14.69 7.14 -1.28
C LYS A 137 -16.19 7.13 -1.55
N GLU A 138 -16.70 6.07 -2.16
CA GLU A 138 -18.12 5.89 -2.49
C GLU A 138 -19.00 5.96 -1.23
N ALA A 139 -18.54 5.41 -0.10
CA ALA A 139 -19.25 5.50 1.17
C ALA A 139 -19.37 6.95 1.67
N PHE A 140 -18.31 7.76 1.56
CA PHE A 140 -18.35 9.18 1.92
C PHE A 140 -19.17 10.02 0.95
N GLU A 141 -19.11 9.74 -0.36
CA GLU A 141 -19.98 10.38 -1.37
C GLU A 141 -21.46 10.12 -1.06
N LYS A 142 -21.81 8.86 -0.80
CA LYS A 142 -23.17 8.48 -0.41
C LYS A 142 -23.62 9.17 0.87
N LEU A 143 -22.78 9.12 1.91
CA LEU A 143 -23.09 9.76 3.20
C LEU A 143 -23.32 11.27 3.05
N LYS A 144 -22.51 11.94 2.22
CA LYS A 144 -22.66 13.36 1.94
C LYS A 144 -23.99 13.67 1.25
N ASN A 145 -24.32 12.93 0.19
CA ASN A 145 -25.54 13.13 -0.60
C ASN A 145 -26.83 12.82 0.18
N GLU A 146 -26.77 11.90 1.15
CA GLU A 146 -27.94 11.57 1.99
C GLU A 146 -28.17 12.58 3.11
N LEU A 147 -27.14 13.30 3.54
CA LEU A 147 -27.20 14.22 4.68
C LEU A 147 -27.25 15.71 4.30
N PHE A 148 -26.85 16.09 3.09
CA PHE A 148 -26.68 17.47 2.61
C PHE A 148 -27.13 17.64 1.16
#